data_AF-A0A5R9DWJ7-F1
#
_entry.id   AF-A0A5R9DWJ7-F1
#
_cell.length_a   1.000
_cell.length_b   1.000
_cell.length_c   1.000
_cell.angle_alpha   90.00
_cell.angle_beta   90.00
_cell.angle_gamma   90.00
#
_symmetry.space_group_name_H-M   'P 1'
#
loop_
_entity.id
_entity.type
_entity.pdbx_description
1 polymer ?
#
loop_
_entity_poly.entity_id
_entity_poly.type
_entity_poly.pdbx_seq_one_letter_code
_entity_poly.pdbx_strand_id
1 'polypeptide(L)'
;MTTPHTTARWAHALTTVLTATTDPATVNAARSLLDTAAALNVNEGFATTKFTLPDGRVARPRLLVEQLTPQQWDLIEHAICAHPDATRLAGTAAISDELTDPARTAGIPLLPAPHDITHTCTCTPDAIAPCAHSVAVGLLLTERLRTAPAPLFTLRGRAHHHLKKRLRTSARTTVPRQGPAPRTEPAAPTHPQTPAPDRLPPIPEPVDLDLTASRPPLAAPLPEPPAPLPNPAALTALTTDAAHRAQALLDTGTPPPRPDTGSDIARFLSLPHGAPFRTQAMDHLGLDVVGMGHLTLAHTHGGLTGAAVYLEPFTVDHDVLARAQADIQPLRPAPMATIESEHNRLTDPAAGIQLRYGPDGRWYPYLAPYGTWQPAPGPSADPADAYRAARTAARAHRRAR
;
A
#
# COMPACT_ATOMS: atom_id res chain seq x y z
N MET A 1 18.64 22.63 10.14
CA MET A 1 18.45 23.12 8.76
C MET A 1 18.26 21.91 7.87
N THR A 2 17.01 21.59 7.52
CA THR A 2 16.66 20.49 6.62
C THR A 2 17.05 20.88 5.20
N THR A 3 18.12 20.30 4.68
CA THR A 3 18.48 20.40 3.26
C THR A 3 17.31 19.87 2.44
N PRO A 4 16.84 20.59 1.41
CA PRO A 4 15.80 20.08 0.53
C PRO A 4 16.29 18.79 -0.12
N HIS A 5 15.58 17.69 0.08
CA HIS A 5 15.79 16.45 -0.66
C HIS A 5 15.35 16.69 -2.09
N THR A 6 16.24 17.21 -2.93
CA THR A 6 16.02 17.21 -4.37
C THR A 6 16.22 15.80 -4.86
N THR A 7 15.38 15.35 -5.79
CA THR A 7 15.59 14.13 -6.58
C THR A 7 15.98 14.50 -8.02
N ALA A 8 16.48 15.72 -8.18
CA ALA A 8 16.77 16.33 -9.47
C ALA A 8 17.99 15.68 -10.14
N ARG A 9 18.94 15.15 -9.35
CA ARG A 9 20.12 14.46 -9.88
C ARG A 9 19.73 13.13 -10.52
N TRP A 10 18.77 12.40 -9.96
CA TRP A 10 18.23 11.19 -10.58
C TRP A 10 17.63 11.46 -11.96
N ALA A 11 16.75 12.46 -12.04
CA ALA A 11 16.10 12.82 -13.29
C ALA A 11 17.14 13.32 -14.32
N HIS A 12 18.06 14.18 -13.91
CA HIS A 12 19.12 14.67 -14.80
C HIS A 12 19.98 13.52 -15.34
N ALA A 13 20.45 12.62 -14.46
CA ALA A 13 21.28 11.50 -14.86
C ALA A 13 20.56 10.53 -15.81
N LEU A 14 19.29 10.19 -15.52
CA LEU A 14 18.51 9.33 -16.41
C LEU A 14 18.23 10.00 -17.76
N THR A 15 17.93 11.31 -17.77
CA THR A 15 17.78 12.07 -19.02
C THR A 15 19.03 11.95 -19.88
N THR A 16 20.20 12.19 -19.27
CA THR A 16 21.49 12.12 -19.96
C THR A 16 21.72 10.75 -20.56
N VAL A 17 21.44 9.67 -19.81
CA VAL A 17 21.56 8.29 -20.30
C VAL A 17 20.63 8.03 -21.50
N LEU A 18 19.36 8.43 -21.41
CA LEU A 18 18.36 8.20 -22.46
C LEU A 18 18.65 9.00 -23.75
N THR A 19 19.20 10.21 -23.61
CA THR A 19 19.47 11.09 -24.76
C THR A 19 20.88 10.95 -25.32
N ALA A 20 21.78 10.21 -24.66
CA ALA A 20 23.19 10.11 -25.07
C ALA A 20 23.38 9.57 -26.50
N THR A 21 22.52 8.64 -26.92
CA THR A 21 22.59 7.95 -28.21
C THR A 21 21.38 8.22 -29.11
N THR A 22 20.47 9.10 -28.68
CA THR A 22 19.24 9.44 -29.40
C THR A 22 19.42 10.77 -30.14
N ASP A 23 19.03 10.83 -31.42
CA ASP A 23 19.13 12.07 -32.19
C ASP A 23 18.20 13.18 -31.65
N PRO A 24 18.57 14.47 -31.80
CA PRO A 24 17.77 15.58 -31.26
C PRO A 24 16.34 15.68 -31.80
N ALA A 25 16.09 15.26 -33.04
CA ALA A 25 14.77 15.32 -33.64
C ALA A 25 13.82 14.32 -32.96
N THR A 26 14.29 13.08 -32.72
CA THR A 26 13.56 12.07 -31.97
C THR A 26 13.29 12.50 -30.53
N VAL A 27 14.24 13.14 -29.86
CA VAL A 27 14.03 13.68 -28.51
C VAL A 27 12.96 14.79 -28.49
N ASN A 28 12.97 15.69 -29.48
CA ASN A 28 11.95 16.75 -29.57
C ASN A 28 10.55 16.21 -29.90
N ALA A 29 10.48 15.21 -30.79
CA ALA A 29 9.23 14.49 -31.05
C ALA A 29 8.71 13.79 -29.78
N ALA A 30 9.60 13.14 -29.01
CA ALA A 30 9.25 12.51 -27.75
C ALA A 30 8.69 13.50 -26.70
N ARG A 31 9.29 14.70 -26.60
CA ARG A 31 8.78 15.77 -25.72
C ARG A 31 7.37 16.21 -26.07
N SER A 32 7.06 16.29 -27.36
CA SER A 32 5.73 16.69 -27.84
C SER A 32 4.65 15.66 -27.52
N LEU A 33 5.03 14.41 -27.21
CA LEU A 33 4.11 13.33 -26.88
C LEU A 33 3.74 13.27 -25.39
N LEU A 34 4.48 13.93 -24.50
CA LEU A 34 4.34 13.75 -23.04
C LEU A 34 2.92 14.03 -22.53
N ASP A 35 2.28 15.07 -23.06
CA ASP A 35 0.93 15.48 -22.65
C ASP A 35 -0.19 14.56 -23.19
N THR A 36 0.14 13.71 -24.16
CA THR A 36 -0.81 12.79 -24.82
C THR A 36 -0.72 11.36 -24.27
N ALA A 37 0.23 11.10 -23.37
CA ALA A 37 0.47 9.79 -22.83
C ALA A 37 -0.66 9.35 -21.88
N ALA A 38 -1.04 8.08 -21.94
CA ALA A 38 -1.77 7.46 -20.84
C ALA A 38 -0.88 7.37 -19.57
N ALA A 39 -1.46 6.88 -18.46
CA ALA A 39 -0.72 6.70 -17.21
C ALA A 39 0.53 5.80 -17.40
N LEU A 40 1.68 6.28 -16.92
CA LEU A 40 2.95 5.55 -16.95
C LEU A 40 2.92 4.39 -15.96
N ASN A 41 3.12 3.17 -16.47
CA ASN A 41 3.26 1.96 -15.67
C ASN A 41 4.73 1.56 -15.58
N VAL A 42 5.22 1.29 -14.38
CA VAL A 42 6.61 0.87 -14.12
C VAL A 42 6.56 -0.49 -13.43
N ASN A 43 7.17 -1.49 -14.07
CA ASN A 43 7.28 -2.86 -13.60
C ASN A 43 8.76 -3.23 -13.45
N GLU A 44 9.03 -4.41 -12.91
CA GLU A 44 10.38 -4.96 -12.85
C GLU A 44 10.94 -5.19 -14.27
N GLY A 45 12.07 -4.54 -14.57
CA GLY A 45 12.77 -4.62 -15.85
C GLY A 45 12.13 -3.88 -17.02
N PHE A 46 10.95 -3.26 -16.88
CA PHE A 46 10.42 -2.40 -17.93
C PHE A 46 9.40 -1.33 -17.48
N ALA A 47 9.37 -0.22 -18.21
CA ALA A 47 8.32 0.81 -18.12
C ALA A 47 7.53 0.88 -19.43
N THR A 48 6.24 1.22 -19.35
CA THR A 48 5.35 1.29 -20.53
C THR A 48 4.22 2.30 -20.36
N THR A 49 3.73 2.83 -21.48
CA THR A 49 2.50 3.62 -21.57
C THR A 49 1.84 3.35 -22.92
N LYS A 50 0.74 4.04 -23.22
CA LYS A 50 0.01 3.98 -24.49
C LYS A 50 -0.01 5.37 -25.11
N PHE A 51 0.20 5.42 -26.43
CA PHE A 51 0.01 6.61 -27.26
C PHE A 51 -0.97 6.31 -28.38
N THR A 52 -1.88 7.22 -28.65
CA THR A 52 -2.76 7.14 -29.82
C THR A 52 -2.03 7.71 -31.02
N LEU A 53 -1.88 6.91 -32.07
CA LEU A 53 -1.26 7.31 -33.32
C LEU A 53 -2.26 8.12 -34.17
N PRO A 54 -1.78 8.95 -35.12
CA PRO A 54 -2.66 9.74 -36.00
C PRO A 54 -3.65 8.89 -36.82
N ASP A 55 -3.32 7.63 -37.08
CA ASP A 55 -4.17 6.66 -37.78
C ASP A 55 -5.18 5.93 -36.87
N GLY A 56 -5.27 6.32 -35.60
CA GLY A 56 -6.17 5.74 -34.60
C GLY A 56 -5.67 4.46 -33.95
N ARG A 57 -4.53 3.90 -34.37
CA ARG A 57 -3.91 2.74 -33.71
C ARG A 57 -3.26 3.16 -32.39
N VAL A 58 -3.03 2.20 -31.51
CA VAL A 58 -2.34 2.44 -30.22
C VAL A 58 -0.91 1.94 -30.28
N ALA A 59 0.06 2.85 -30.13
CA ALA A 59 1.45 2.51 -29.91
C ALA A 59 1.67 2.08 -28.45
N ARG A 60 2.35 0.96 -28.26
CA ARG A 60 2.70 0.39 -26.94
C ARG A 60 4.22 0.32 -26.80
N PRO A 61 4.88 1.44 -26.51
CA PRO A 61 6.31 1.44 -26.26
C PRO A 61 6.63 0.78 -24.92
N ARG A 62 7.76 0.08 -24.86
CA ARG A 62 8.40 -0.35 -23.61
C ARG A 62 9.85 0.11 -23.59
N LEU A 63 10.23 0.68 -22.46
CA LEU A 63 11.62 0.90 -22.07
C LEU A 63 12.03 -0.29 -21.22
N LEU A 64 12.86 -1.18 -21.75
CA LEU A 64 13.41 -2.31 -21.01
C LEU A 64 14.73 -1.89 -20.38
N VAL A 65 14.95 -2.32 -19.14
CA VAL A 65 16.17 -2.04 -18.39
C VAL A 65 16.64 -3.35 -17.77
N GLU A 66 17.94 -3.62 -17.87
CA GLU A 66 18.54 -4.76 -17.18
C GLU A 66 18.22 -4.70 -15.68
N GLN A 67 17.90 -5.82 -15.06
CA GLN A 67 17.65 -5.87 -13.63
C GLN A 67 18.95 -6.19 -12.88
N LEU A 68 19.10 -5.60 -11.70
CA LEU A 68 20.17 -6.01 -10.80
C LEU A 68 19.82 -7.37 -10.18
N THR A 69 20.82 -8.24 -10.09
CA THR A 69 20.65 -9.55 -9.44
C THR A 69 20.31 -9.41 -7.94
N PRO A 70 19.68 -10.41 -7.32
CA PRO A 70 19.42 -10.40 -5.89
C PRO A 70 20.69 -10.17 -5.04
N GLN A 71 21.83 -10.75 -5.45
CA GLN A 71 23.11 -10.57 -4.77
C GLN A 71 23.64 -9.13 -4.88
N GLN A 72 23.53 -8.50 -6.06
CA GLN A 72 23.89 -7.09 -6.23
C GLN A 72 23.01 -6.18 -5.37
N TRP A 73 21.70 -6.45 -5.33
CA TRP A 73 20.79 -5.73 -4.43
C TRP A 73 21.19 -5.91 -2.97
N ASP A 74 21.60 -7.11 -2.58
CA ASP A 74 22.03 -7.36 -1.20
C ASP A 74 23.27 -6.57 -0.81
N LEU A 75 24.23 -6.43 -1.72
CA LEU A 75 25.43 -5.61 -1.57
C LEU A 75 25.11 -4.11 -1.49
N ILE A 76 24.24 -3.61 -2.38
CA ILE A 76 23.79 -2.21 -2.38
C ILE A 76 23.12 -1.88 -1.05
N GLU A 77 22.13 -2.68 -0.66
CA GLU A 77 21.37 -2.45 0.56
C GLU A 77 22.26 -2.57 1.80
N HIS A 78 23.28 -3.44 1.79
CA HIS A 78 24.27 -3.53 2.86
C HIS A 78 25.15 -2.26 2.94
N ALA A 79 25.66 -1.77 1.80
CA ALA A 79 26.47 -0.55 1.76
C ALA A 79 25.68 0.69 2.21
N ILE A 80 24.41 0.82 1.81
CA ILE A 80 23.54 1.90 2.27
C ILE A 80 23.32 1.81 3.79
N CYS A 81 23.02 0.62 4.31
CA CYS A 81 22.83 0.40 5.75
C CYS A 81 24.10 0.63 6.59
N ALA A 82 25.28 0.36 6.04
CA ALA A 82 26.57 0.54 6.72
C ALA A 82 27.00 2.02 6.78
N HIS A 83 26.36 2.89 5.99
CA HIS A 83 26.69 4.31 5.98
C HIS A 83 26.23 5.01 7.28
N PRO A 84 27.04 5.89 7.91
CA PRO A 84 26.65 6.57 9.16
C PRO A 84 25.36 7.39 9.03
N ASP A 85 25.08 7.90 7.83
CA ASP A 85 23.86 8.64 7.47
C ASP A 85 22.78 7.79 6.77
N ALA A 86 22.73 6.47 6.98
CA ALA A 86 21.80 5.58 6.26
C ALA A 86 20.33 6.05 6.27
N THR A 87 19.85 6.58 7.40
CA THR A 87 18.50 7.15 7.54
C THR A 87 18.29 8.41 6.69
N ARG A 88 19.32 9.22 6.48
CA ARG A 88 19.25 10.41 5.59
C ARG A 88 19.33 10.01 4.12
N LEU A 89 20.08 8.96 3.80
CA LEU A 89 20.26 8.46 2.44
C LEU A 89 19.00 7.78 1.88
N ALA A 90 18.25 7.05 2.72
CA ALA A 90 17.16 6.20 2.26
C ALA A 90 15.95 6.11 3.24
N GLY A 91 15.82 7.06 4.18
CA GLY A 91 14.76 7.09 5.20
C GLY A 91 13.41 7.67 4.76
N THR A 92 12.56 7.94 5.75
CA THR A 92 11.08 7.91 5.67
C THR A 92 10.39 8.93 4.75
N ALA A 93 11.07 10.00 4.32
CA ALA A 93 10.47 11.07 3.52
C ALA A 93 10.91 11.10 2.04
N ALA A 94 12.18 10.80 1.73
CA ALA A 94 12.70 10.80 0.35
C ALA A 94 14.04 10.05 0.26
N ILE A 95 14.28 9.37 -0.88
CA ILE A 95 15.59 8.79 -1.19
C ILE A 95 16.52 9.92 -1.64
N SER A 96 17.72 9.98 -1.08
CA SER A 96 18.69 11.03 -1.37
C SER A 96 19.26 10.93 -2.80
N ASP A 97 19.47 12.09 -3.43
CA ASP A 97 20.27 12.24 -4.66
C ASP A 97 21.72 11.72 -4.49
N GLU A 98 22.21 11.51 -3.27
CA GLU A 98 23.54 10.92 -3.04
C GLU A 98 23.62 9.44 -3.44
N LEU A 99 22.50 8.71 -3.49
CA LEU A 99 22.50 7.33 -3.93
C LEU A 99 22.65 7.17 -5.46
N THR A 100 22.74 8.27 -6.21
CA THR A 100 23.20 8.23 -7.60
C THR A 100 24.69 7.91 -7.70
N ASP A 101 25.45 8.14 -6.63
CA ASP A 101 26.89 7.84 -6.57
C ASP A 101 27.10 6.36 -6.23
N PRO A 102 27.73 5.56 -7.12
CA PRO A 102 28.01 4.15 -6.88
C PRO A 102 28.82 3.88 -5.61
N ALA A 103 29.62 4.85 -5.13
CA ALA A 103 30.36 4.72 -3.87
C ALA A 103 29.42 4.53 -2.66
N ARG A 104 28.16 4.96 -2.76
CA ARG A 104 27.13 4.75 -1.73
C ARG A 104 26.38 3.43 -1.87
N THR A 105 26.63 2.67 -2.93
CA THR A 105 25.88 1.47 -3.32
C THR A 105 26.80 0.30 -3.68
N ALA A 106 27.88 0.11 -2.90
CA ALA A 106 28.88 -0.95 -3.07
C ALA A 106 29.59 -0.95 -4.45
N GLY A 107 29.68 0.21 -5.10
CA GLY A 107 30.23 0.36 -6.45
C GLY A 107 29.25 -0.05 -7.56
N ILE A 108 28.01 -0.43 -7.23
CA ILE A 108 27.01 -0.91 -8.18
C ILE A 108 26.07 0.25 -8.54
N PRO A 109 26.04 0.71 -9.80
CA PRO A 109 25.19 1.83 -10.20
C PRO A 109 23.70 1.45 -10.18
N LEU A 110 22.91 2.26 -9.45
CA LEU A 110 21.44 2.16 -9.46
C LEU A 110 20.83 2.72 -10.75
N LEU A 111 21.45 3.75 -11.32
CA LEU A 111 21.10 4.26 -12.64
C LEU A 111 21.61 3.29 -13.71
N PRO A 112 20.77 2.88 -14.67
CA PRO A 112 21.22 2.07 -15.79
C PRO A 112 22.20 2.86 -16.65
N ALA A 113 23.18 2.17 -17.21
CA ALA A 113 24.01 2.70 -18.28
C ALA A 113 23.25 2.66 -19.62
N PRO A 114 23.70 3.41 -20.66
CA PRO A 114 23.02 3.40 -21.96
C PRO A 114 22.89 2.01 -22.58
N HIS A 115 23.84 1.10 -22.33
CA HIS A 115 23.81 -0.27 -22.84
C HIS A 115 22.87 -1.20 -22.06
N ASP A 116 22.46 -0.82 -20.85
CA ASP A 116 21.49 -1.57 -20.04
C ASP A 116 20.05 -1.31 -20.49
N ILE A 117 19.84 -0.38 -21.43
CA ILE A 117 18.53 0.09 -21.86
C ILE A 117 18.25 -0.41 -23.28
N THR A 118 17.12 -1.08 -23.45
CA THR A 118 16.60 -1.48 -24.75
C THR A 118 15.22 -0.88 -24.96
N HIS A 119 14.92 -0.49 -26.20
CA HIS A 119 13.65 0.10 -26.58
C HIS A 119 12.86 -0.86 -27.45
N THR A 120 11.56 -0.98 -27.19
CA THR A 120 10.63 -1.68 -28.10
C THR A 120 9.39 -0.83 -28.28
N CYS A 121 8.77 -0.88 -29.46
CA CYS A 121 7.50 -0.21 -29.69
C CYS A 121 6.73 -0.85 -30.84
N THR A 122 5.41 -0.95 -30.68
CA THR A 122 4.53 -1.48 -31.73
C THR A 122 4.36 -0.56 -32.94
N CYS A 123 4.83 0.70 -32.88
CA CYS A 123 4.80 1.60 -34.05
C CYS A 123 5.82 1.22 -35.12
N THR A 124 6.94 0.63 -34.71
CA THR A 124 8.05 0.20 -35.56
C THR A 124 8.67 -1.07 -34.96
N PRO A 125 8.02 -2.24 -35.12
CA PRO A 125 8.41 -3.47 -34.44
C PRO A 125 9.84 -3.93 -34.75
N ASP A 126 10.33 -3.66 -35.97
CA ASP A 126 11.62 -4.15 -36.48
C ASP A 126 12.75 -3.11 -36.39
N ALA A 127 12.49 -1.92 -35.81
CA ALA A 127 13.48 -0.86 -35.73
C ALA A 127 14.49 -1.12 -34.60
N ILE A 128 15.77 -1.01 -34.91
CA ILE A 128 16.88 -1.08 -33.94
C ILE A 128 17.02 0.24 -33.16
N ALA A 129 16.77 1.37 -33.83
CA ALA A 129 16.84 2.68 -33.23
C ALA A 129 15.58 3.01 -32.41
N PRO A 130 15.71 3.76 -31.29
CA PRO A 130 14.57 4.13 -30.48
C PRO A 130 13.64 5.10 -31.23
N CYS A 131 12.34 4.82 -31.23
CA CYS A 131 11.34 5.74 -31.76
C CYS A 131 10.97 6.82 -30.72
N ALA A 132 10.31 7.88 -31.17
CA ALA A 132 9.84 8.95 -30.28
C ALA A 132 8.97 8.45 -29.11
N HIS A 133 8.12 7.44 -29.34
CA HIS A 133 7.27 6.85 -28.30
C HIS A 133 8.08 6.15 -27.20
N SER A 134 9.11 5.38 -27.56
CA SER A 134 9.95 4.67 -26.59
C SER A 134 10.87 5.62 -25.82
N VAL A 135 11.30 6.71 -26.44
CA VAL A 135 12.02 7.79 -25.76
C VAL A 135 11.10 8.55 -24.82
N ALA A 136 9.84 8.80 -25.23
CA ALA A 136 8.84 9.47 -24.40
C ALA A 136 8.56 8.70 -23.10
N VAL A 137 8.54 7.36 -23.12
CA VAL A 137 8.46 6.56 -21.89
C VAL A 137 9.60 6.88 -20.92
N GLY A 138 10.83 7.00 -21.41
CA GLY A 138 11.99 7.35 -20.58
C GLY A 138 11.94 8.78 -20.05
N LEU A 139 11.43 9.73 -20.84
CA LEU A 139 11.21 11.11 -20.41
C LEU A 139 10.08 11.21 -19.36
N LEU A 140 9.00 10.45 -19.49
CA LEU A 140 7.95 10.35 -18.47
C LEU A 140 8.48 9.74 -17.17
N LEU A 141 9.33 8.70 -17.28
CA LEU A 141 10.00 8.11 -16.13
C LEU A 141 10.89 9.16 -15.45
N THR A 142 11.64 9.94 -16.23
CA THR A 142 12.47 11.04 -15.73
C THR A 142 11.65 12.07 -14.96
N GLU A 143 10.49 12.51 -15.50
CA GLU A 143 9.60 13.45 -14.82
C GLU A 143 9.10 12.88 -13.50
N ARG A 144 8.76 11.59 -13.48
CA ARG A 144 8.40 10.89 -12.25
C ARG A 144 9.54 10.83 -11.23
N LEU A 145 10.80 10.65 -11.67
CA LEU A 145 11.97 10.65 -10.78
C LEU A 145 12.25 12.02 -10.15
N ARG A 146 11.79 13.13 -10.74
CA ARG A 146 11.91 14.48 -10.14
C ARG A 146 11.12 14.67 -8.86
N THR A 147 10.16 13.78 -8.59
CA THR A 147 9.31 13.82 -7.39
C THR A 147 9.36 12.52 -6.59
N ALA A 148 9.69 11.39 -7.23
CA ALA A 148 9.77 10.09 -6.57
C ALA A 148 10.81 9.16 -7.24
N PRO A 149 11.94 8.85 -6.60
CA PRO A 149 12.97 7.95 -7.13
C PRO A 149 12.63 6.46 -7.02
N ALA A 150 11.62 6.10 -6.21
CA ALA A 150 11.17 4.73 -5.99
C ALA A 150 10.89 3.89 -7.26
N PRO A 151 10.32 4.44 -8.34
CA PRO A 151 10.10 3.69 -9.59
C PRO A 151 11.38 3.15 -10.22
N LEU A 152 12.55 3.80 -10.03
CA LEU A 152 13.83 3.30 -10.55
C LEU A 152 14.26 2.00 -9.85
N PHE A 153 13.97 1.87 -8.55
CA PHE A 153 14.25 0.65 -7.79
C PHE A 153 13.39 -0.50 -8.31
N THR A 154 12.08 -0.27 -8.47
CA THR A 154 11.18 -1.25 -9.07
C THR A 154 11.66 -1.65 -10.45
N LEU A 155 12.02 -0.67 -11.30
CA LEU A 155 12.54 -0.93 -12.64
C LEU A 155 13.80 -1.81 -12.64
N ARG A 156 14.67 -1.64 -11.64
CA ARG A 156 15.91 -2.42 -11.46
C ARG A 156 15.72 -3.74 -10.69
N GLY A 157 14.48 -4.17 -10.47
CA GLY A 157 14.16 -5.50 -9.91
C GLY A 157 14.02 -5.55 -8.39
N ARG A 158 13.85 -4.39 -7.72
CA ARG A 158 13.62 -4.37 -6.27
C ARG A 158 12.61 -3.30 -5.89
N ALA A 159 11.49 -3.71 -5.31
CA ALA A 159 10.56 -2.74 -4.76
C ALA A 159 11.21 -1.93 -3.63
N HIS A 160 11.13 -0.61 -3.72
CA HIS A 160 11.74 0.35 -2.78
C HIS A 160 11.43 0.07 -1.29
N HIS A 161 10.28 -0.55 -0.98
CA HIS A 161 9.94 -0.92 0.40
C HIS A 161 10.90 -1.96 1.02
N HIS A 162 11.61 -2.77 0.21
CA HIS A 162 12.63 -3.70 0.69
C HIS A 162 13.83 -2.97 1.31
N LEU A 163 14.33 -1.91 0.66
CA LEU A 163 15.43 -1.10 1.19
C LEU A 163 15.02 -0.44 2.53
N LYS A 164 13.80 0.12 2.61
CA LYS A 164 13.28 0.68 3.88
C LYS A 164 13.20 -0.38 4.97
N LYS A 165 12.70 -1.58 4.66
CA LYS A 165 12.63 -2.71 5.60
C LYS A 165 14.02 -3.06 6.12
N ARG A 166 15.03 -3.16 5.25
CA ARG A 166 16.41 -3.46 5.64
C ARG A 166 17.05 -2.40 6.51
N LEU A 167 16.85 -1.11 6.21
CA LEU A 167 17.34 -0.01 7.04
C LEU A 167 16.77 -0.05 8.45
N ARG A 168 15.47 -0.35 8.58
CA ARG A 168 14.81 -0.53 9.89
C ARG A 168 15.39 -1.70 10.67
N THR A 169 15.73 -2.80 9.99
CA THR A 169 16.37 -3.96 10.62
C THR A 169 17.81 -3.64 11.05
N SER A 170 18.60 -2.97 10.21
CA SER A 170 20.01 -2.63 10.50
C SER A 170 20.16 -1.59 11.62
N ALA A 171 19.34 -0.52 11.65
CA ALA A 171 19.37 0.49 12.71
C ALA A 171 19.04 -0.07 14.10
N ARG A 172 18.36 -1.23 14.17
CA ARG A 172 18.07 -1.93 15.43
C ARG A 172 19.22 -2.83 15.92
N THR A 173 20.22 -3.08 15.07
CA THR A 173 21.36 -3.95 15.38
C THR A 173 22.60 -3.16 15.80
N THR A 174 22.69 -1.86 15.50
CA THR A 174 23.89 -1.01 15.70
C THR A 174 23.93 -0.21 17.00
N VAL A 175 23.05 -0.45 17.98
CA VAL A 175 23.17 0.17 19.32
C VAL A 175 24.06 -0.71 20.21
N PRO A 176 25.28 -0.27 20.59
CA PRO A 176 26.10 -1.02 21.54
C PRO A 176 25.46 -0.90 22.93
N ARG A 177 25.00 -2.03 23.45
CA ARG A 177 24.47 -2.12 24.82
C ARG A 177 25.64 -2.17 25.80
N GLN A 178 26.01 -1.02 26.36
CA GLN A 178 26.84 -0.98 27.56
C GLN A 178 26.00 -1.53 28.72
N GLY A 179 26.31 -2.75 29.17
CA GLY A 179 25.67 -3.37 30.31
C GLY A 179 26.11 -2.72 31.62
N PRO A 180 25.19 -2.38 32.54
CA PRO A 180 25.57 -2.09 33.91
C PRO A 180 25.91 -3.39 34.64
N ALA A 181 27.01 -3.38 35.41
CA ALA A 181 27.39 -4.44 36.34
C ALA A 181 26.30 -4.69 37.41
N PRO A 182 26.17 -5.92 37.93
CA PRO A 182 25.09 -6.27 38.84
C PRO A 182 25.27 -5.56 40.18
N ARG A 183 24.19 -4.95 40.67
CA ARG A 183 24.12 -4.38 42.02
C ARG A 183 23.17 -5.23 42.86
N THR A 184 23.66 -5.60 44.04
CA THR A 184 23.04 -6.42 45.08
C THR A 184 21.70 -5.85 45.54
N GLU A 185 20.69 -6.70 45.68
CA GLU A 185 19.36 -6.35 46.19
C GLU A 185 19.37 -5.93 47.67
N PRO A 186 18.55 -4.95 48.07
CA PRO A 186 18.05 -4.84 49.43
C PRO A 186 16.56 -5.23 49.53
N ALA A 187 16.22 -5.81 50.69
CA ALA A 187 14.94 -6.39 51.06
C ALA A 187 13.72 -5.45 50.99
N ALA A 188 12.55 -6.06 50.77
CA ALA A 188 11.24 -5.44 50.60
C ALA A 188 10.76 -4.61 51.82
N PRO A 189 10.06 -3.49 51.61
CA PRO A 189 9.29 -2.83 52.65
C PRO A 189 7.83 -3.34 52.69
N THR A 190 7.33 -3.51 53.90
CA THR A 190 5.93 -3.77 54.25
C THR A 190 5.05 -2.53 53.99
N HIS A 191 3.94 -2.70 53.28
CA HIS A 191 2.96 -1.65 53.04
C HIS A 191 1.98 -1.46 54.22
N PRO A 192 1.60 -0.23 54.59
CA PRO A 192 0.48 0.03 55.50
C PRO A 192 -0.89 -0.04 54.80
N GLN A 193 -1.88 -0.55 55.53
CA GLN A 193 -3.27 -0.72 55.11
C GLN A 193 -3.97 0.63 54.82
N THR A 194 -4.72 0.68 53.72
CA THR A 194 -5.59 1.80 53.34
C THR A 194 -7.06 1.41 53.60
N PRO A 195 -7.95 2.32 54.09
CA PRO A 195 -9.35 1.98 54.38
C PRO A 195 -10.20 1.89 53.10
N ALA A 196 -11.24 1.05 53.16
CA ALA A 196 -12.11 0.68 52.04
C ALA A 196 -13.07 1.81 51.60
N PRO A 197 -13.35 1.96 50.29
CA PRO A 197 -14.52 2.69 49.81
C PRO A 197 -15.78 1.82 49.79
N ASP A 198 -16.89 2.49 50.04
CA ASP A 198 -18.24 1.97 50.22
C ASP A 198 -18.87 1.49 48.89
N ARG A 199 -19.57 0.35 48.97
CA ARG A 199 -20.50 -0.28 48.00
C ARG A 199 -20.14 -0.29 46.51
N LEU A 200 -19.44 -1.36 46.09
CA LEU A 200 -19.45 -1.88 44.72
C LEU A 200 -20.85 -2.44 44.35
N PRO A 201 -21.29 -2.33 43.09
CA PRO A 201 -22.52 -2.97 42.61
C PRO A 201 -22.46 -4.50 42.82
N PRO A 202 -23.61 -5.17 43.00
CA PRO A 202 -23.65 -6.61 43.21
C PRO A 202 -23.01 -7.34 42.03
N ILE A 203 -22.08 -8.23 42.34
CA ILE A 203 -21.41 -9.10 41.36
C ILE A 203 -22.50 -10.00 40.75
N PRO A 204 -22.61 -10.08 39.41
CA PRO A 204 -23.51 -11.03 38.75
C PRO A 204 -23.26 -12.45 39.26
N GLU A 205 -24.30 -13.26 39.38
CA GLU A 205 -24.13 -14.65 39.80
C GLU A 205 -23.09 -15.36 38.92
N PRO A 206 -22.11 -16.06 39.52
CA PRO A 206 -21.07 -16.74 38.77
C PRO A 206 -21.72 -17.77 37.85
N VAL A 207 -21.43 -17.65 36.56
CA VAL A 207 -21.77 -18.70 35.59
C VAL A 207 -20.88 -19.90 35.93
N ASP A 208 -21.49 -21.03 36.32
CA ASP A 208 -20.78 -22.29 36.49
C ASP A 208 -20.31 -22.80 35.12
N LEU A 209 -19.12 -22.36 34.71
CA LEU A 209 -18.41 -22.86 33.55
C LEU A 209 -17.65 -24.11 33.98
N ASP A 210 -18.09 -25.29 33.52
CA ASP A 210 -17.32 -26.53 33.69
C ASP A 210 -16.05 -26.48 32.82
N LEU A 211 -14.95 -26.05 33.43
CA LEU A 211 -13.65 -25.97 32.79
C LEU A 211 -12.87 -27.30 32.83
N THR A 212 -13.42 -28.37 33.39
CA THR A 212 -12.69 -29.66 33.53
C THR A 212 -12.42 -30.34 32.19
N ALA A 213 -13.21 -30.03 31.16
CA ALA A 213 -12.98 -30.45 29.77
C ALA A 213 -12.08 -29.47 28.97
N SER A 214 -11.65 -28.36 29.58
CA SER A 214 -10.83 -27.35 28.90
C SER A 214 -9.46 -27.92 28.56
N ARG A 215 -9.23 -28.16 27.27
CA ARG A 215 -7.89 -28.50 26.78
C ARG A 215 -7.08 -27.21 26.63
N PRO A 216 -5.81 -27.17 27.08
CA PRO A 216 -4.95 -26.03 26.77
C PRO A 216 -4.88 -25.85 25.25
N PRO A 217 -5.04 -24.61 24.72
CA PRO A 217 -5.08 -24.35 23.28
C PRO A 217 -3.75 -24.67 22.57
N LEU A 218 -2.68 -24.89 23.33
CA LEU A 218 -1.35 -25.23 22.83
C LEU A 218 -1.02 -26.66 23.24
N ALA A 219 -1.24 -27.60 22.33
CA ALA A 219 -0.83 -29.00 22.49
C ALA A 219 0.63 -29.25 22.07
N ALA A 220 1.27 -28.27 21.41
CA ALA A 220 2.65 -28.34 20.94
C ALA A 220 3.47 -27.15 21.45
N PRO A 221 4.78 -27.30 21.65
CA PRO A 221 5.68 -26.19 21.94
C PRO A 221 5.57 -25.13 20.84
N LEU A 222 5.46 -23.86 21.23
CA LEU A 222 5.55 -22.76 20.28
C LEU A 222 6.98 -22.63 19.75
N PRO A 223 7.16 -22.34 18.45
CA PRO A 223 8.48 -21.99 17.94
C PRO A 223 9.01 -20.75 18.67
N GLU A 224 10.34 -20.63 18.77
CA GLU A 224 10.94 -19.41 19.33
C GLU A 224 10.44 -18.18 18.54
N PRO A 225 9.99 -17.13 19.23
CA PRO A 225 9.44 -15.95 18.57
C PRO A 225 10.54 -15.25 17.75
N PRO A 226 10.26 -14.84 16.50
CA PRO A 226 11.24 -14.14 15.68
C PRO A 226 11.61 -12.80 16.34
N ALA A 227 12.90 -12.52 16.43
CA ALA A 227 13.38 -11.22 16.94
C ALA A 227 13.08 -10.09 15.93
N PRO A 228 12.70 -8.89 16.39
CA PRO A 228 12.56 -8.49 17.80
C PRO A 228 11.25 -8.98 18.39
N LEU A 229 11.25 -9.15 19.71
CA LEU A 229 10.01 -9.22 20.45
C LEU A 229 9.24 -7.89 20.34
N PRO A 230 7.89 -7.93 20.38
CA PRO A 230 7.09 -6.72 20.50
C PRO A 230 7.51 -5.93 21.74
N ASN A 231 7.51 -4.59 21.64
CA ASN A 231 7.76 -3.74 22.80
C ASN A 231 6.60 -3.84 23.82
N PRO A 232 6.78 -3.38 25.08
CA PRO A 232 5.73 -3.47 26.09
C PRO A 232 4.39 -2.83 25.68
N ALA A 233 4.41 -1.71 24.97
CA ALA A 233 3.19 -1.06 24.49
C ALA A 233 2.43 -1.91 23.48
N ALA A 234 3.13 -2.59 22.57
CA ALA A 234 2.56 -3.54 21.63
C ALA A 234 2.00 -4.77 22.35
N LEU A 235 2.71 -5.29 23.36
CA LEU A 235 2.20 -6.39 24.19
C LEU A 235 0.93 -5.99 24.94
N THR A 236 0.87 -4.80 25.53
CA THR A 236 -0.35 -4.28 26.17
C THR A 236 -1.49 -4.20 25.17
N ALA A 237 -1.27 -3.61 23.99
CA ALA A 237 -2.31 -3.49 22.98
C ALA A 237 -2.81 -4.84 22.46
N LEU A 238 -1.92 -5.82 22.28
CA LEU A 238 -2.27 -7.19 21.88
C LEU A 238 -3.08 -7.91 22.97
N THR A 239 -2.69 -7.76 24.24
CA THR A 239 -3.45 -8.32 25.38
C THR A 239 -4.83 -7.68 25.47
N THR A 240 -4.94 -6.36 25.30
CA THR A 240 -6.24 -5.66 25.26
C THR A 240 -7.08 -6.12 24.06
N ASP A 241 -6.49 -6.31 22.88
CA ASP A 241 -7.21 -6.82 21.71
C ASP A 241 -7.72 -8.25 21.91
N ALA A 242 -6.89 -9.10 22.52
CA ALA A 242 -7.26 -10.48 22.84
C ALA A 242 -8.44 -10.50 23.84
N ALA A 243 -8.42 -9.66 24.87
CA ALA A 243 -9.52 -9.53 25.82
C ALA A 243 -10.80 -9.02 25.13
N HIS A 244 -10.70 -8.00 24.27
CA HIS A 244 -11.84 -7.49 23.49
C HIS A 244 -12.44 -8.58 22.59
N ARG A 245 -11.60 -9.38 21.92
CA ARG A 245 -12.05 -10.50 21.07
C ARG A 245 -12.71 -11.61 21.89
N ALA A 246 -12.18 -11.93 23.07
CA ALA A 246 -12.75 -12.92 23.96
C ALA A 246 -14.13 -12.48 24.47
N GLN A 247 -14.29 -11.20 24.84
CA GLN A 247 -15.59 -10.65 25.22
C GLN A 247 -16.60 -10.73 24.08
N ALA A 248 -16.22 -10.29 22.87
CA ALA A 248 -17.10 -10.39 21.71
C ALA A 248 -17.53 -11.83 21.41
N LEU A 249 -16.63 -12.80 21.59
CA LEU A 249 -16.94 -14.23 21.43
C LEU A 249 -17.95 -14.72 22.48
N LEU A 250 -17.80 -14.31 23.74
CA LEU A 250 -18.73 -14.66 24.81
C LEU A 250 -20.12 -14.07 24.56
N ASP A 251 -20.18 -12.84 24.05
CA ASP A 251 -21.43 -12.14 23.75
C ASP A 251 -22.18 -12.75 22.56
N THR A 252 -21.46 -13.18 21.51
CA THR A 252 -22.09 -13.72 20.27
C THR A 252 -22.21 -15.24 20.24
N GLY A 253 -21.50 -15.95 21.11
CA GLY A 253 -21.41 -17.42 21.11
C GLY A 253 -20.78 -18.01 19.85
N THR A 254 -20.19 -17.19 18.97
CA THR A 254 -19.66 -17.61 17.66
C THR A 254 -18.25 -17.08 17.46
N PRO A 255 -17.26 -17.94 17.12
CA PRO A 255 -15.89 -17.50 16.87
C PRO A 255 -15.87 -16.50 15.72
N PRO A 256 -15.26 -15.30 15.90
CA PRO A 256 -15.14 -14.37 14.81
C PRO A 256 -14.36 -15.02 13.66
N PRO A 257 -14.75 -14.78 12.39
CA PRO A 257 -14.00 -15.30 11.26
C PRO A 257 -12.55 -14.81 11.33
N ARG A 258 -11.60 -15.65 10.93
CA ARG A 258 -10.19 -15.27 10.91
C ARG A 258 -9.98 -14.25 9.78
N PRO A 259 -9.74 -12.97 10.10
CA PRO A 259 -9.55 -11.96 9.06
C PRO A 259 -8.21 -12.20 8.35
N ASP A 260 -8.12 -11.76 7.10
CA ASP A 260 -6.82 -11.52 6.47
C ASP A 260 -6.08 -10.41 7.22
N THR A 261 -4.76 -10.35 7.08
CA THR A 261 -3.92 -9.39 7.81
C THR A 261 -4.35 -7.94 7.60
N GLY A 262 -4.78 -7.58 6.38
CA GLY A 262 -5.16 -6.21 6.06
C GLY A 262 -6.48 -5.79 6.72
N SER A 263 -7.49 -6.64 6.61
CA SER A 263 -8.78 -6.43 7.28
C SER A 263 -8.64 -6.45 8.80
N ASP A 264 -7.75 -7.28 9.35
CA ASP A 264 -7.48 -7.31 10.78
C ASP A 264 -6.85 -6.01 11.27
N ILE A 265 -5.92 -5.46 10.50
CA ILE A 265 -5.33 -4.15 10.79
C ILE A 265 -6.41 -3.06 10.80
N ALA A 266 -7.32 -3.05 9.83
CA ALA A 266 -8.40 -2.07 9.80
C ALA A 266 -9.31 -2.16 11.05
N ARG A 267 -9.64 -3.38 11.49
CA ARG A 267 -10.38 -3.65 12.73
C ARG A 267 -9.58 -3.25 13.97
N PHE A 268 -8.29 -3.59 14.03
CA PHE A 268 -7.45 -3.25 15.17
C PHE A 268 -7.36 -1.73 15.34
N LEU A 269 -7.15 -0.99 14.25
CA LEU A 269 -7.06 0.47 14.25
C LEU A 269 -8.37 1.18 14.59
N SER A 270 -9.52 0.53 14.43
CA SER A 270 -10.82 1.13 14.81
C SER A 270 -11.05 1.11 16.33
N LEU A 271 -10.18 0.42 17.08
CA LEU A 271 -10.25 0.32 18.54
C LEU A 271 -9.24 1.25 19.23
N PRO A 272 -9.54 1.73 20.46
CA PRO A 272 -8.66 2.67 21.17
C PRO A 272 -7.22 2.17 21.36
N HIS A 273 -7.05 0.87 21.63
CA HIS A 273 -5.73 0.25 21.81
C HIS A 273 -4.93 0.11 20.51
N GLY A 274 -5.60 0.09 19.35
CA GLY A 274 -4.93 0.02 18.06
C GLY A 274 -4.62 1.38 17.43
N ALA A 275 -5.35 2.44 17.80
CA ALA A 275 -5.15 3.78 17.25
C ALA A 275 -3.68 4.29 17.29
N PRO A 276 -2.87 4.06 18.36
CA PRO A 276 -1.47 4.47 18.38
C PRO A 276 -0.59 3.81 17.30
N PHE A 277 -1.04 2.69 16.73
CA PHE A 277 -0.30 1.91 15.74
C PHE A 277 -0.59 2.30 14.29
N ARG A 278 -1.35 3.38 14.07
CA ARG A 278 -1.74 3.86 12.73
C ARG A 278 -0.55 4.03 11.79
N THR A 279 0.57 4.60 12.26
CA THR A 279 1.76 4.79 11.43
C THR A 279 2.39 3.46 11.02
N GLN A 280 2.49 2.48 11.92
CA GLN A 280 3.03 1.16 11.57
C GLN A 280 2.10 0.41 10.62
N ALA A 281 0.79 0.56 10.77
CA ALA A 281 -0.19 -0.01 9.87
C ALA A 281 -0.14 0.62 8.47
N MET A 282 0.01 1.95 8.38
CA MET A 282 0.24 2.66 7.11
C MET A 282 1.50 2.13 6.42
N ASP A 283 2.59 1.98 7.17
CA ASP A 283 3.84 1.41 6.66
C ASP A 283 3.67 -0.03 6.17
N HIS A 284 2.92 -0.85 6.90
CA HIS A 284 2.71 -2.26 6.57
C HIS A 284 1.83 -2.44 5.33
N LEU A 285 0.78 -1.64 5.20
CA LEU A 285 -0.18 -1.71 4.11
C LEU A 285 0.24 -0.87 2.89
N GLY A 286 1.31 -0.08 3.00
CA GLY A 286 1.73 0.83 1.92
C GLY A 286 0.73 1.95 1.63
N LEU A 287 -0.08 2.33 2.62
CA LEU A 287 -1.13 3.34 2.47
C LEU A 287 -0.64 4.70 2.99
N ASP A 288 -0.98 5.76 2.27
CA ASP A 288 -0.81 7.14 2.72
C ASP A 288 -1.96 7.55 3.67
N VAL A 289 -1.95 8.80 4.14
CA VAL A 289 -2.95 9.30 5.10
C VAL A 289 -4.37 9.20 4.53
N VAL A 290 -4.51 9.50 3.23
CA VAL A 290 -5.78 9.45 2.50
C VAL A 290 -6.27 8.02 2.36
N GLY A 291 -5.42 7.12 1.88
CA GLY A 291 -5.70 5.70 1.72
C GLY A 291 -6.02 5.01 3.05
N MET A 292 -5.38 5.43 4.14
CA MET A 292 -5.72 4.94 5.48
C MET A 292 -7.07 5.49 5.97
N GLY A 293 -7.42 6.73 5.61
CA GLY A 293 -8.76 7.27 5.81
C GLY A 293 -9.82 6.47 5.05
N HIS A 294 -9.56 6.12 3.78
CA HIS A 294 -10.44 5.27 2.99
C HIS A 294 -10.53 3.85 3.56
N LEU A 295 -9.44 3.23 4.01
CA LEU A 295 -9.49 1.92 4.67
C LEU A 295 -10.38 1.97 5.93
N THR A 296 -10.26 3.03 6.71
CA THR A 296 -11.10 3.25 7.90
C THR A 296 -12.57 3.37 7.50
N LEU A 297 -12.90 4.18 6.49
CA LEU A 297 -14.27 4.30 5.97
C LEU A 297 -14.82 2.98 5.42
N ALA A 298 -14.00 2.22 4.69
CA ALA A 298 -14.37 0.92 4.16
C ALA A 298 -14.72 -0.07 5.28
N HIS A 299 -13.92 -0.07 6.35
CA HIS A 299 -14.21 -0.86 7.55
C HIS A 299 -15.47 -0.37 8.28
N THR A 300 -15.65 0.94 8.44
CA THR A 300 -16.83 1.52 9.08
C THR A 300 -18.12 1.18 8.33
N HIS A 301 -18.11 1.22 7.00
CA HIS A 301 -19.31 0.95 6.19
C HIS A 301 -19.56 -0.53 5.94
N GLY A 302 -18.49 -1.33 5.85
CA GLY A 302 -18.54 -2.70 5.35
C GLY A 302 -17.93 -3.76 6.24
N GLY A 303 -17.48 -3.40 7.45
CA GLY A 303 -16.82 -4.32 8.38
C GLY A 303 -15.49 -4.86 7.84
N LEU A 304 -15.16 -6.09 8.21
CA LEU A 304 -13.94 -6.76 7.73
C LEU A 304 -13.96 -6.92 6.20
N THR A 305 -15.09 -7.35 5.63
CA THR A 305 -15.20 -7.55 4.18
C THR A 305 -15.09 -6.24 3.40
N GLY A 306 -15.64 -5.14 3.91
CA GLY A 306 -15.45 -3.82 3.31
C GLY A 306 -13.98 -3.42 3.26
N ALA A 307 -13.22 -3.69 4.32
CA ALA A 307 -11.77 -3.47 4.34
C ALA A 307 -11.03 -4.35 3.32
N ALA A 308 -11.36 -5.65 3.23
CA ALA A 308 -10.78 -6.57 2.25
C ALA A 308 -11.02 -6.08 0.80
N VAL A 309 -12.27 -5.70 0.48
CA VAL A 309 -12.67 -5.21 -0.84
C VAL A 309 -12.00 -3.88 -1.22
N TYR A 310 -11.64 -3.06 -0.21
CA TYR A 310 -10.85 -1.87 -0.43
C TYR A 310 -9.40 -2.19 -0.81
N LEU A 311 -8.78 -3.12 -0.07
CA LEU A 311 -7.35 -3.42 -0.16
C LEU A 311 -6.98 -4.19 -1.43
N GLU A 312 -7.72 -5.26 -1.75
CA GLU A 312 -7.31 -6.17 -2.83
C GLU A 312 -8.47 -6.44 -3.81
N PRO A 313 -8.31 -6.13 -5.11
CA PRO A 313 -9.23 -6.60 -6.13
C PRO A 313 -9.04 -8.09 -6.38
N PHE A 314 -10.11 -8.79 -6.75
CA PHE A 314 -10.05 -10.20 -7.14
C PHE A 314 -10.93 -10.46 -8.36
N THR A 315 -10.63 -11.52 -9.10
CA THR A 315 -11.41 -11.90 -10.27
C THR A 315 -12.74 -12.51 -9.84
N VAL A 316 -13.83 -12.08 -10.49
CA VAL A 316 -15.16 -12.67 -10.32
C VAL A 316 -15.66 -13.15 -11.68
N ASP A 317 -16.63 -14.06 -11.64
CA ASP A 317 -17.32 -14.49 -12.84
C ASP A 317 -17.94 -13.29 -13.57
N HIS A 318 -17.73 -13.22 -14.89
CA HIS A 318 -18.26 -12.16 -15.73
C HIS A 318 -19.79 -12.05 -15.63
N ASP A 319 -20.49 -13.16 -15.42
CA ASP A 319 -21.95 -13.17 -15.30
C ASP A 319 -22.45 -12.42 -14.05
N VAL A 320 -21.66 -12.39 -12.97
CA VAL A 320 -21.99 -11.61 -11.76
C VAL A 320 -21.98 -10.12 -12.09
N LEU A 321 -20.95 -9.65 -12.80
CA LEU A 321 -20.85 -8.25 -13.20
C LEU A 321 -21.91 -7.89 -14.25
N ALA A 322 -22.18 -8.78 -15.21
CA ALA A 322 -23.17 -8.57 -16.25
C ALA A 322 -24.60 -8.45 -15.68
N ARG A 323 -24.96 -9.31 -14.72
CA ARG A 323 -26.25 -9.20 -14.00
C ARG A 323 -26.36 -7.88 -13.24
N ALA A 324 -25.33 -7.53 -12.46
CA ALA A 324 -25.33 -6.28 -11.72
C ALA A 324 -25.40 -5.05 -12.64
N GLN A 325 -24.74 -5.09 -13.81
CA GLN A 325 -24.85 -4.06 -14.82
C GLN A 325 -26.29 -3.88 -15.31
N ALA A 326 -26.99 -4.98 -15.60
CA ALA A 326 -28.38 -4.95 -15.99
C ALA A 326 -29.29 -4.38 -14.88
N ASP A 327 -29.05 -4.75 -13.62
CA ASP A 327 -29.82 -4.30 -12.47
C ASP A 327 -29.67 -2.79 -12.20
N ILE A 328 -28.47 -2.23 -12.40
CA ILE A 328 -28.24 -0.79 -12.19
C ILE A 328 -28.69 0.06 -13.38
N GLN A 329 -28.80 -0.51 -14.59
CA GLN A 329 -29.11 0.20 -15.83
C GLN A 329 -30.30 1.19 -15.73
N PRO A 330 -31.47 0.83 -15.17
CA PRO A 330 -32.60 1.77 -15.06
C PRO A 330 -32.37 2.93 -14.08
N LEU A 331 -31.34 2.86 -13.23
CA LEU A 331 -31.03 3.86 -12.22
C LEU A 331 -29.99 4.88 -12.68
N ARG A 332 -29.36 4.66 -13.84
CA ARG A 332 -28.24 5.45 -14.33
C ARG A 332 -28.68 6.82 -14.84
N PRO A 333 -27.94 7.89 -14.53
CA PRO A 333 -28.24 9.22 -15.05
C PRO A 333 -27.94 9.34 -16.56
N ALA A 334 -26.97 8.58 -17.07
CA ALA A 334 -26.58 8.55 -18.47
C ALA A 334 -26.67 7.11 -19.01
N PRO A 335 -27.86 6.63 -19.39
CA PRO A 335 -28.09 5.22 -19.73
C PRO A 335 -27.29 4.75 -20.95
N MET A 336 -26.89 5.65 -21.84
CA MET A 336 -26.10 5.34 -23.03
C MET A 336 -24.57 5.38 -22.80
N ALA A 337 -24.11 5.86 -21.64
CA ALA A 337 -22.68 5.86 -21.33
C ALA A 337 -22.19 4.44 -21.05
N THR A 338 -20.95 4.13 -21.45
CA THR A 338 -20.34 2.82 -21.21
C THR A 338 -20.10 2.59 -19.72
N ILE A 339 -20.35 1.36 -19.26
CA ILE A 339 -19.93 0.85 -17.95
C ILE A 339 -18.60 0.13 -18.11
N GLU A 340 -17.68 0.34 -17.19
CA GLU A 340 -16.40 -0.35 -17.14
C GLU A 340 -16.45 -1.47 -16.10
N SER A 341 -16.15 -2.69 -16.53
CA SER A 341 -16.13 -3.89 -15.67
C SER A 341 -14.70 -4.41 -15.59
N GLU A 342 -14.14 -4.48 -14.38
CA GLU A 342 -12.76 -4.91 -14.16
C GLU A 342 -12.63 -5.61 -12.80
N HIS A 343 -12.05 -6.81 -12.77
CA HIS A 343 -11.95 -7.63 -11.54
C HIS A 343 -13.32 -7.75 -10.86
N ASN A 344 -13.43 -7.40 -9.59
CA ASN A 344 -14.68 -7.35 -8.82
C ASN A 344 -15.37 -5.99 -8.86
N ARG A 345 -15.11 -5.15 -9.88
CA ARG A 345 -15.54 -3.75 -9.90
C ARG A 345 -16.42 -3.44 -11.11
N LEU A 346 -17.52 -2.74 -10.85
CA LEU A 346 -18.44 -2.21 -11.84
C LEU A 346 -18.44 -0.69 -11.72
N THR A 347 -17.94 0.01 -12.73
CA THR A 347 -17.71 1.46 -12.69
C THR A 347 -18.64 2.17 -13.67
N ASP A 348 -19.33 3.19 -13.19
CA ASP A 348 -20.12 4.13 -13.99
C ASP A 348 -19.44 5.51 -13.99
N PRO A 349 -18.54 5.77 -14.96
CA PRO A 349 -17.76 7.01 -15.01
C PRO A 349 -18.66 8.26 -15.10
N ALA A 350 -19.77 8.16 -15.84
CA ALA A 350 -20.71 9.28 -16.02
C ALA A 350 -21.41 9.66 -14.71
N ALA A 351 -21.62 8.71 -13.80
CA ALA A 351 -22.19 8.95 -12.48
C ALA A 351 -21.13 9.26 -11.40
N GLY A 352 -19.86 8.97 -11.66
CA GLY A 352 -18.80 9.01 -10.65
C GLY A 352 -19.02 7.99 -9.53
N ILE A 353 -19.59 6.82 -9.87
CA ILE A 353 -19.95 5.74 -8.94
C ILE A 353 -19.22 4.47 -9.36
N GLN A 354 -18.69 3.73 -8.39
CA GLN A 354 -18.15 2.39 -8.57
C GLN A 354 -18.78 1.47 -7.54
N LEU A 355 -19.22 0.29 -7.95
CA LEU A 355 -19.60 -0.80 -7.05
C LEU A 355 -18.49 -1.84 -7.04
N ARG A 356 -18.14 -2.34 -5.87
CA ARG A 356 -17.18 -3.44 -5.72
C ARG A 356 -17.86 -4.64 -5.09
N TYR A 357 -17.76 -5.80 -5.72
CA TYR A 357 -18.32 -7.05 -5.22
C TYR A 357 -17.40 -7.66 -4.17
N GLY A 358 -17.96 -8.05 -3.03
CA GLY A 358 -17.24 -8.72 -1.95
C GLY A 358 -17.40 -10.24 -1.97
N PRO A 359 -16.47 -10.97 -1.32
CA PRO A 359 -16.56 -12.42 -1.17
C PRO A 359 -17.76 -12.87 -0.34
N ASP A 360 -18.43 -11.96 0.37
CA ASP A 360 -19.66 -12.19 1.12
C ASP A 360 -20.93 -12.02 0.29
N GLY A 361 -20.81 -11.81 -1.02
CA GLY A 361 -21.95 -11.66 -1.92
C GLY A 361 -22.59 -10.27 -1.91
N ARG A 362 -21.95 -9.27 -1.31
CA ARG A 362 -22.45 -7.90 -1.23
C ARG A 362 -21.71 -6.94 -2.17
N TRP A 363 -22.40 -5.88 -2.55
CA TRP A 363 -21.90 -4.76 -3.33
C TRP A 363 -21.57 -3.58 -2.43
N TYR A 364 -20.33 -3.13 -2.49
CA TYR A 364 -19.79 -2.01 -1.73
C TYR A 364 -19.73 -0.77 -2.61
N PRO A 365 -20.46 0.31 -2.28
CA PRO A 365 -20.46 1.51 -3.09
C PRO A 365 -19.25 2.40 -2.84
N TYR A 366 -18.77 3.04 -3.92
CA TYR A 366 -17.67 3.99 -3.94
C TYR A 366 -18.04 5.20 -4.80
N LEU A 367 -17.45 6.35 -4.46
CA LEU A 367 -17.66 7.63 -5.14
C LEU A 367 -16.32 8.26 -5.53
N ALA A 368 -16.27 9.02 -6.63
CA ALA A 368 -15.07 9.77 -7.02
C ALA A 368 -15.36 11.28 -7.21
N PRO A 369 -15.65 12.04 -6.14
CA PRO A 369 -15.94 13.48 -6.26
C PRO A 369 -14.75 14.32 -6.75
N TYR A 370 -13.52 13.80 -6.62
CA TYR A 370 -12.26 14.47 -7.01
C TYR A 370 -11.37 13.55 -7.87
N GLY A 371 -11.95 12.56 -8.55
CA GLY A 371 -11.18 11.58 -9.33
C GLY A 371 -10.52 10.47 -8.50
N THR A 372 -10.67 10.46 -7.17
CA THR A 372 -10.23 9.37 -6.30
C THR A 372 -11.42 8.62 -5.71
N TRP A 373 -11.44 7.31 -5.85
CA TRP A 373 -12.50 6.45 -5.31
C TRP A 373 -12.43 6.38 -3.77
N GLN A 374 -13.46 6.89 -3.11
CA GLN A 374 -13.69 6.80 -1.67
C GLN A 374 -14.86 5.84 -1.37
N PRO A 375 -14.78 5.01 -0.32
CA PRO A 375 -15.89 4.18 0.10
C PRO A 375 -17.10 5.03 0.51
N ALA A 376 -18.30 4.53 0.22
CA ALA A 376 -19.56 5.14 0.59
C ALA A 376 -20.38 4.19 1.47
N PRO A 377 -21.31 4.70 2.29
CA PRO A 377 -22.22 3.88 3.07
C PRO A 377 -23.25 3.16 2.18
N GLY A 378 -23.88 2.13 2.75
CA GLY A 378 -24.92 1.33 2.11
C GLY A 378 -24.45 0.12 1.30
N PRO A 379 -23.53 -0.75 1.80
CA PRO A 379 -23.33 -2.05 1.16
C PRO A 379 -24.61 -2.89 1.17
N SER A 380 -24.93 -3.56 0.06
CA SER A 380 -26.15 -4.36 -0.09
C SER A 380 -25.90 -5.63 -0.89
N ALA A 381 -26.69 -6.68 -0.68
CA ALA A 381 -26.69 -7.85 -1.57
C ALA A 381 -27.27 -7.50 -2.95
N ASP A 382 -28.18 -6.53 -3.02
CA ASP A 382 -28.73 -6.00 -4.26
C ASP A 382 -27.84 -4.87 -4.82
N PRO A 383 -27.24 -5.02 -6.02
CA PRO A 383 -26.44 -3.97 -6.65
C PRO A 383 -27.23 -2.68 -6.91
N ALA A 384 -28.54 -2.77 -7.19
CA ALA A 384 -29.39 -1.61 -7.40
C ALA A 384 -29.51 -0.75 -6.13
N ASP A 385 -29.64 -1.39 -4.96
CA ASP A 385 -29.68 -0.70 -3.66
C ASP A 385 -28.35 -0.05 -3.31
N ALA A 386 -27.23 -0.76 -3.51
CA ALA A 386 -25.90 -0.20 -3.32
C ALA A 386 -25.67 1.03 -4.23
N TYR A 387 -26.14 0.96 -5.49
CA TYR A 387 -26.07 2.07 -6.42
C TYR A 387 -26.93 3.27 -6.00
N ARG A 388 -28.16 3.05 -5.50
CA ARG A 388 -29.01 4.13 -4.94
C ARG A 388 -28.36 4.77 -3.72
N ALA A 389 -27.74 3.98 -2.85
CA ALA A 389 -27.01 4.48 -1.69
C ALA A 389 -25.84 5.39 -2.12
N ALA A 390 -25.05 4.95 -3.11
CA ALA A 390 -23.99 5.76 -3.71
C ALA A 390 -24.52 7.09 -4.28
N ARG A 391 -25.60 7.05 -5.06
CA ARG A 391 -26.23 8.27 -5.61
C ARG A 391 -26.70 9.23 -4.52
N THR A 392 -27.21 8.71 -3.42
CA THR A 392 -27.68 9.52 -2.27
C THR A 392 -26.50 10.18 -1.56
N ALA A 393 -25.43 9.43 -1.28
CA ALA A 393 -24.20 9.96 -0.71
C ALA A 393 -23.54 11.02 -1.64
N ALA A 394 -23.56 10.80 -2.96
CA ALA A 394 -23.03 11.74 -3.94
C ALA A 394 -23.81 13.08 -3.99
N ARG A 395 -25.11 13.06 -3.68
CA ARG A 395 -25.93 14.28 -3.56
C ARG A 395 -25.62 15.04 -2.27
N ALA A 396 -25.44 14.34 -1.15
CA ALA A 396 -25.05 14.95 0.12
C ALA A 396 -23.69 15.67 0.01
N HIS A 397 -22.71 15.04 -0.66
CA HIS A 397 -21.41 15.67 -0.91
C HIS A 397 -21.48 16.94 -1.75
N ARG A 398 -22.43 17.04 -2.69
CA ARG A 398 -22.62 18.25 -3.51
C ARG A 398 -23.30 19.39 -2.77
N ARG A 399 -24.11 19.10 -1.75
CA ARG A 399 -24.82 20.09 -0.92
C ARG A 399 -24.00 20.64 0.25
N ALA A 400 -22.97 19.92 0.67
CA ALA A 400 -22.04 20.35 1.72
C ALA A 400 -20.93 21.29 1.18
N ARG A 401 -20.97 21.60 -0.11
CA ARG A 401 -20.24 22.70 -0.75
C ARG A 401 -21.19 23.86 -0.94
#